data_AF-A0A024GRB0-F1
#
_entry.id   AF-A0A024GRB0-F1
#
_cell.length_a   1.000
_cell.length_b   1.000
_cell.length_c   1.000
_cell.angle_alpha   90.00
_cell.angle_beta   90.00
_cell.angle_gamma   90.00
#
_symmetry.space_group_name_H-M   'P 1'
#
loop_
_entity.id
_entity.type
_entity.pdbx_description
1 polymer ?
#
loop_
_entity_poly.entity_id
_entity_poly.type
_entity_poly.pdbx_seq_one_letter_code
_entity_poly.pdbx_strand_id
1 'polypeptide(L)'
;MTIWWEFSLNVPVAFHDQTLDWQVAFPECHCWEVRVQQTGVNQPELQILSNGSYEKPVLKTNFRSNRWYHFGIFTDGVTNKFYFSENHADLKFIDTLSPGCDIKNEAFKEYHFGLLSYQKGVHKKLPHAEKIWFSGISAHTKINDSKIKGGGGTGSKSAEQNEGPSGGSNYGNQNEDKPGENAKGEKPPVKNDSEGTGDYTPGNQNGGNNGGTSQSGEKPPVKNESGGSGESPTPPTNNKKCKRST
;
A
#
# COMPACT_ATOMS: atom_id res chain seq x y z
N MET A 1 21.96 0.80 -14.31
CA MET A 1 21.76 0.39 -12.90
C MET A 1 20.37 -0.20 -12.82
N THR A 2 20.15 -1.16 -11.94
CA THR A 2 18.88 -1.87 -11.83
C THR A 2 18.56 -1.99 -10.36
N ILE A 3 17.28 -1.98 -10.02
CA ILE A 3 16.81 -2.23 -8.66
C ILE A 3 15.62 -3.16 -8.68
N TRP A 4 15.60 -4.09 -7.74
CA TRP A 4 14.55 -5.03 -7.45
C TRP A 4 14.11 -4.81 -6.02
N TRP A 5 12.90 -4.29 -5.84
CA TRP A 5 12.27 -4.16 -4.54
C TRP A 5 11.42 -5.39 -4.25
N GLU A 6 11.63 -5.98 -3.08
CA GLU A 6 10.71 -6.94 -2.49
C GLU A 6 10.14 -6.35 -1.22
N PHE A 7 8.85 -6.53 -1.01
CA PHE A 7 8.22 -6.23 0.26
C PHE A 7 6.88 -6.93 0.35
N SER A 8 6.41 -7.06 1.57
CA SER A 8 5.09 -7.59 1.87
C SER A 8 4.36 -6.64 2.80
N LEU A 9 3.05 -6.52 2.64
CA LEU A 9 2.20 -5.78 3.56
C LEU A 9 1.01 -6.61 4.03
N ASN A 10 0.54 -6.29 5.22
CA ASN A 10 -0.70 -6.80 5.79
C ASN A 10 -1.37 -5.67 6.57
N VAL A 11 -2.68 -5.53 6.41
CA VAL A 11 -3.48 -4.61 7.21
C VAL A 11 -4.36 -5.48 8.11
N PRO A 12 -4.03 -5.60 9.41
CA PRO A 12 -4.56 -6.67 10.27
C PRO A 12 -6.06 -6.53 10.53
N VAL A 13 -6.56 -5.30 10.51
CA VAL A 13 -7.98 -4.94 10.62
C VAL A 13 -8.30 -3.93 9.52
N ALA A 14 -9.52 -3.94 8.99
CA ALA A 14 -9.91 -2.97 7.97
C ALA A 14 -9.69 -1.54 8.49
N PHE A 15 -9.34 -0.62 7.57
CA PHE A 15 -9.21 0.79 7.93
C PHE A 15 -10.54 1.32 8.47
N HIS A 16 -10.48 2.12 9.52
CA HIS A 16 -11.66 2.70 10.15
C HIS A 16 -12.19 3.86 9.30
N ASP A 17 -11.28 4.71 8.80
CA ASP A 17 -11.62 5.78 7.89
C ASP A 17 -11.68 5.28 6.44
N GLN A 18 -12.90 5.13 5.92
CA GLN A 18 -13.16 4.72 4.54
C GLN A 18 -13.22 5.90 3.55
N THR A 19 -12.99 7.12 4.03
CA THR A 19 -13.01 8.35 3.21
C THR A 19 -11.62 8.75 2.70
N LEU A 20 -10.60 7.95 3.02
CA LEU A 20 -9.22 8.20 2.65
C LEU A 20 -8.67 7.10 1.76
N ASP A 21 -7.96 7.51 0.72
CA ASP A 21 -7.08 6.62 -0.03
C ASP A 21 -5.68 6.68 0.56
N TRP A 22 -4.99 5.54 0.56
CA TRP A 22 -3.68 5.38 1.18
C TRP A 22 -2.62 5.04 0.15
N GLN A 23 -1.54 5.82 0.12
CA GLN A 23 -0.28 5.46 -0.52
C GLN A 23 0.53 4.65 0.48
N VAL A 24 0.95 3.44 0.09
CA VAL A 24 1.55 2.48 1.05
C VAL A 24 3.01 2.16 0.80
N ALA A 25 3.43 2.16 -0.47
CA ALA A 25 4.82 1.99 -0.87
C ALA A 25 5.08 2.75 -2.18
N PHE A 26 6.04 3.67 -2.19
CA PHE A 26 6.39 4.47 -3.36
C PHE A 26 7.77 5.13 -3.22
N PRO A 27 8.50 5.40 -4.32
CA PRO A 27 9.57 6.37 -4.33
C PRO A 27 9.01 7.81 -4.37
N GLU A 28 9.74 8.80 -3.86
CA GLU A 28 9.31 10.22 -3.85
C GLU A 28 8.98 10.76 -5.27
N CYS A 29 9.53 10.16 -6.32
CA CYS A 29 9.18 10.53 -7.70
C CYS A 29 7.87 9.93 -8.23
N HIS A 30 7.19 9.05 -7.47
CA HIS A 30 5.94 8.37 -7.81
C HIS A 30 5.93 7.67 -9.18
N CYS A 31 7.10 7.18 -9.63
CA CYS A 31 7.23 6.45 -10.89
C CYS A 31 6.61 5.04 -10.82
N TRP A 32 6.45 4.49 -9.62
CA TRP A 32 5.54 3.40 -9.30
C TRP A 32 4.96 3.65 -7.90
N GLU A 33 3.82 3.07 -7.59
CA GLU A 33 3.19 3.23 -6.28
C GLU A 33 2.23 2.09 -5.98
N VAL A 34 2.22 1.62 -4.73
CA VAL A 34 1.16 0.75 -4.21
C VAL A 34 0.17 1.60 -3.42
N ARG A 35 -1.12 1.41 -3.67
CA ARG A 35 -2.22 2.10 -2.99
C ARG A 35 -3.30 1.17 -2.45
N VAL A 36 -3.97 1.62 -1.41
CA VAL A 36 -5.31 1.15 -1.06
C VAL A 36 -6.31 2.27 -1.38
N GLN A 37 -7.14 2.06 -2.39
CA GLN A 37 -8.25 2.95 -2.74
C GLN A 37 -9.50 2.52 -1.97
N GLN A 38 -10.11 3.46 -1.25
CA GLN A 38 -11.38 3.27 -0.54
C GLN A 38 -12.47 4.18 -1.09
N THR A 39 -12.09 5.33 -1.63
CA THR A 39 -13.05 6.31 -2.16
C THR A 39 -13.44 6.01 -3.61
N GLY A 40 -14.71 6.25 -3.95
CA GLY A 40 -15.22 6.07 -5.30
C GLY A 40 -15.29 4.61 -5.78
N VAL A 41 -15.17 3.64 -4.88
CA VAL A 41 -15.26 2.19 -5.15
C VAL A 41 -16.26 1.52 -4.22
N ASN A 42 -16.89 0.43 -4.67
CA ASN A 42 -17.89 -0.31 -3.87
C ASN A 42 -17.25 -1.13 -2.74
N GLN A 43 -15.99 -1.51 -2.91
CA GLN A 43 -15.18 -2.22 -1.92
C GLN A 43 -13.75 -1.71 -2.03
N PRO A 44 -12.98 -1.65 -0.92
CA PRO A 44 -11.59 -1.24 -0.97
C PRO A 44 -10.78 -2.05 -2.01
N GLU A 45 -9.92 -1.37 -2.75
CA GLU A 45 -9.09 -1.96 -3.80
C GLU A 45 -7.62 -1.77 -3.48
N LEU A 46 -6.82 -2.81 -3.70
CA LEU A 46 -5.37 -2.74 -3.69
C LEU A 46 -4.89 -2.54 -5.12
N GLN A 47 -4.09 -1.50 -5.33
CA GLN A 47 -3.65 -1.09 -6.64
C GLN A 47 -2.12 -0.98 -6.70
N ILE A 48 -1.57 -1.31 -7.87
CA ILE A 48 -0.21 -0.93 -8.26
C ILE A 48 -0.34 0.04 -9.42
N LEU A 49 0.28 1.21 -9.30
CA LEU A 49 0.28 2.27 -10.30
C LEU A 49 1.69 2.41 -10.88
N SER A 50 1.77 2.84 -12.13
CA SER A 50 3.02 3.28 -12.76
C SER A 50 2.87 4.73 -13.21
N ASN A 51 3.84 5.58 -12.87
CA ASN A 51 3.88 7.01 -13.20
C ASN A 51 2.58 7.78 -12.89
N GLY A 52 1.94 7.48 -11.74
CA GLY A 52 0.70 8.15 -11.31
C GLY A 52 -0.54 7.90 -12.18
N SER A 53 -0.57 6.81 -12.96
CA SER A 53 -1.71 6.46 -13.81
C SER A 53 -2.86 5.84 -13.01
N TYR A 54 -3.76 6.68 -12.47
CA TYR A 54 -4.93 6.23 -11.70
C TYR A 54 -6.01 5.55 -12.54
N GLU A 55 -6.21 6.01 -13.77
CA GLU A 55 -7.26 5.48 -14.66
C GLU A 55 -6.94 4.05 -15.16
N LYS A 56 -5.66 3.66 -15.11
CA LYS A 56 -5.17 2.36 -15.58
C LYS A 56 -4.09 1.83 -14.63
N PRO A 57 -4.49 1.28 -13.48
CA PRO A 57 -3.56 0.58 -12.60
C PRO A 57 -2.91 -0.61 -13.32
N VAL A 58 -1.65 -0.89 -13.00
CA VAL A 58 -0.93 -2.11 -13.43
C VAL A 58 -1.62 -3.35 -12.86
N LEU A 59 -2.05 -3.24 -11.60
CA LEU A 59 -2.84 -4.23 -10.90
C LEU A 59 -3.97 -3.50 -10.19
N LYS A 60 -5.13 -4.12 -10.20
CA LYS A 60 -6.28 -3.73 -9.38
C LYS A 60 -6.96 -4.99 -8.87
N THR A 61 -7.04 -5.14 -7.55
CA THR A 61 -7.68 -6.30 -6.92
C THR A 61 -8.43 -5.89 -5.65
N ASN A 62 -9.35 -6.73 -5.19
CA ASN A 62 -10.08 -6.47 -3.96
C ASN A 62 -9.14 -6.53 -2.75
N PHE A 63 -9.15 -5.48 -1.95
CA PHE A 63 -8.39 -5.43 -0.72
C PHE A 63 -9.16 -6.08 0.42
N ARG A 64 -8.48 -6.94 1.16
CA ARG A 64 -9.00 -7.69 2.30
C ARG A 64 -8.03 -7.55 3.45
N SER A 65 -8.55 -7.18 4.61
CA SER A 65 -7.77 -7.16 5.85
C SER A 65 -7.33 -8.57 6.24
N ASN A 66 -6.29 -8.64 7.06
CA ASN A 66 -5.66 -9.87 7.53
C ASN A 66 -5.18 -10.79 6.38
N ARG A 67 -4.77 -10.19 5.26
CA ARG A 67 -4.16 -10.89 4.13
C ARG A 67 -2.76 -10.34 3.89
N TRP A 68 -1.80 -11.24 3.66
CA TRP A 68 -0.47 -10.83 3.24
C TRP A 68 -0.47 -10.62 1.73
N TYR A 69 0.06 -9.48 1.31
CA TYR A 69 0.23 -9.09 -0.08
C TYR A 69 1.72 -8.94 -0.34
N HIS A 70 2.24 -9.65 -1.34
CA HIS A 70 3.65 -9.68 -1.68
C HIS A 70 3.88 -8.99 -3.01
N PHE A 71 4.92 -8.15 -3.05
CA PHE A 71 5.25 -7.33 -4.20
C PHE A 71 6.69 -7.55 -4.61
N GLY A 72 6.89 -7.56 -5.92
CA GLY A 72 8.20 -7.47 -6.55
C GLY A 72 8.17 -6.37 -7.60
N ILE A 73 9.04 -5.37 -7.50
CA ILE A 73 9.11 -4.26 -8.45
C ILE A 73 10.54 -4.15 -8.97
N PHE A 74 10.73 -4.46 -10.26
CA PHE A 74 12.01 -4.33 -10.93
C PHE A 74 12.04 -3.06 -11.77
N THR A 75 13.11 -2.28 -11.68
CA THR A 75 13.33 -1.09 -12.49
C THR A 75 14.74 -1.15 -13.08
N ASP A 76 14.87 -0.90 -14.38
CA ASP A 76 16.16 -0.84 -15.08
C ASP A 76 16.53 0.54 -15.65
N GLY A 77 15.72 1.56 -15.37
CA GLY A 77 15.87 2.91 -15.92
C GLY A 77 15.02 3.16 -17.17
N VAL A 78 14.54 2.10 -17.83
CA VAL A 78 13.78 2.17 -19.09
C VAL A 78 12.38 1.60 -18.91
N THR A 79 12.24 0.55 -18.12
CA THR A 79 10.99 -0.13 -17.82
C THR A 79 10.85 -0.43 -16.34
N ASN A 80 9.60 -0.62 -15.92
CA ASN A 80 9.25 -1.22 -14.64
C ASN A 80 8.57 -2.57 -14.89
N LYS A 81 9.00 -3.62 -14.19
CA LYS A 81 8.33 -4.94 -14.18
C LYS A 81 7.70 -5.17 -12.83
N PHE A 82 6.45 -5.61 -12.84
CA PHE A 82 5.66 -5.75 -11.63
C PHE A 82 5.30 -7.20 -11.38
N TYR A 83 5.39 -7.61 -10.13
CA TYR A 83 5.09 -8.93 -9.65
C TYR A 83 4.21 -8.82 -8.40
N PHE A 84 3.26 -9.73 -8.28
CA PHE A 84 2.32 -9.74 -7.18
C PHE A 84 1.90 -11.16 -6.80
N SER A 85 1.64 -11.37 -5.51
CA SER A 85 0.99 -12.57 -5.00
C SER A 85 0.35 -12.30 -3.63
N GLU A 86 -0.41 -13.27 -3.14
CA GLU A 86 -1.11 -13.19 -1.86
C GLU A 86 -0.77 -14.40 -0.99
N ASN A 87 -0.68 -14.18 0.31
CA ASN A 87 -0.40 -15.20 1.32
C ASN A 87 0.82 -16.05 0.94
N HIS A 88 0.76 -17.37 1.07
CA HIS A 88 1.92 -18.23 0.85
C HIS A 88 2.25 -18.48 -0.63
N ALA A 89 1.61 -17.78 -1.57
CA ALA A 89 1.87 -17.97 -2.99
C ALA A 89 3.19 -17.31 -3.43
N ASP A 90 3.88 -17.93 -4.38
CA ASP A 90 5.02 -17.32 -5.06
C ASP A 90 4.57 -16.10 -5.88
N LEU A 91 5.50 -15.14 -6.05
CA LEU A 91 5.31 -13.97 -6.91
C LEU A 91 5.01 -14.41 -8.34
N LYS A 92 4.01 -13.77 -8.95
CA LYS A 92 3.68 -13.93 -10.36
C LYS A 92 3.93 -12.62 -11.09
N PHE A 93 4.48 -12.72 -12.29
CA PHE A 93 4.61 -11.57 -13.20
C PHE A 93 3.23 -11.03 -13.56
N ILE A 94 3.07 -9.71 -13.48
CA ILE A 94 1.85 -8.98 -13.82
C ILE A 94 2.02 -8.28 -15.17
N ASP A 95 2.96 -7.35 -15.25
CA ASP A 95 3.18 -6.56 -16.47
C ASP A 95 4.57 -5.90 -16.51
N THR A 96 4.94 -5.38 -17.68
CA THR A 96 6.10 -4.52 -17.92
C THR A 96 5.65 -3.21 -18.56
N LEU A 97 5.95 -2.07 -17.92
CA LEU A 97 5.52 -0.76 -18.41
C LEU A 97 6.70 0.17 -18.71
N SER A 98 6.47 1.05 -19.69
CA SER A 98 7.39 2.10 -20.13
C SER A 98 6.64 3.45 -20.17
N PRO A 99 7.30 4.57 -19.83
CA PRO A 99 8.67 4.65 -19.32
C PRO A 99 8.79 4.11 -17.89
N GLY A 100 9.92 3.48 -17.60
CA GLY A 100 10.33 3.11 -16.24
C GLY A 100 10.76 4.32 -15.42
N CYS A 101 11.22 4.07 -14.19
CA CYS A 101 11.74 5.16 -13.35
C CYS A 101 13.12 5.62 -13.79
N ASP A 102 13.37 6.93 -13.77
CA ASP A 102 14.73 7.45 -13.86
C ASP A 102 15.49 7.17 -12.56
N ILE A 103 16.24 6.08 -12.55
CA ILE A 103 17.02 5.64 -11.40
C ILE A 103 18.14 6.58 -10.98
N LYS A 104 18.50 7.55 -11.83
CA LYS A 104 19.51 8.56 -11.51
C LYS A 104 18.90 9.77 -10.80
N ASN A 105 17.59 9.94 -10.86
CA ASN A 105 16.88 11.02 -10.20
C ASN A 105 17.02 10.90 -8.68
N GLU A 106 17.35 12.01 -8.00
CA GLU A 106 17.46 12.03 -6.54
C GLU A 106 16.15 11.63 -5.84
N ALA A 107 14.99 12.00 -6.41
CA ALA A 107 13.69 11.58 -5.88
C ALA A 107 13.41 10.08 -6.06
N PHE A 108 14.19 9.37 -6.88
CA PHE A 108 14.14 7.90 -6.93
C PHE A 108 15.00 7.26 -5.83
N LYS A 109 15.86 8.01 -5.15
CA LYS A 109 16.70 7.49 -4.05
C LYS A 109 16.01 7.59 -2.69
N GLU A 110 14.83 8.16 -2.64
CA GLU A 110 13.96 8.23 -1.46
C GLU A 110 12.77 7.30 -1.65
N TYR A 111 12.50 6.45 -0.65
CA TYR A 111 11.43 5.44 -0.66
C TYR A 111 10.64 5.51 0.63
N HIS A 112 9.33 5.46 0.49
CA HIS A 112 8.39 5.52 1.60
C HIS A 112 7.67 4.18 1.71
N PHE A 113 7.72 3.60 2.92
CA PHE A 113 6.92 2.45 3.32
C PHE A 113 6.14 2.86 4.57
N GLY A 114 4.83 2.99 4.44
CA GLY A 114 4.01 3.57 5.51
C GLY A 114 2.57 3.81 5.07
N LEU A 115 1.89 4.75 5.72
CA LEU A 115 0.57 5.21 5.30
C LEU A 115 0.66 6.72 5.05
N LEU A 116 0.41 7.12 3.81
CA LEU A 116 0.23 8.51 3.44
C LEU A 116 -1.17 8.68 2.84
N SER A 117 -1.95 9.60 3.38
CA SER A 117 -3.23 10.03 2.80
C SER A 117 -3.17 11.52 2.47
N TYR A 118 -3.70 11.91 1.32
CA TYR A 118 -3.89 13.32 0.99
C TYR A 118 -5.28 13.80 1.39
N GLN A 119 -5.35 14.96 2.03
CA GLN A 119 -6.59 15.68 2.28
C GLN A 119 -6.38 17.13 1.83
N LYS A 120 -7.32 17.67 1.05
CA LYS A 120 -7.26 19.08 0.67
C LYS A 120 -7.63 19.95 1.87
N GLY A 121 -6.78 20.93 2.19
CA GLY A 121 -7.04 21.90 3.25
C GLY A 121 -6.60 21.41 4.63
N VAL A 122 -7.39 21.69 5.66
CA VAL A 122 -7.05 21.30 7.04
C VAL A 122 -7.29 19.81 7.22
N HIS A 123 -6.21 19.08 7.52
CA HIS A 123 -6.28 17.65 7.78
C HIS A 123 -7.12 17.39 9.03
N LYS A 124 -8.18 16.60 8.87
CA LYS A 124 -8.99 16.16 10.00
C LYS A 124 -8.17 15.17 10.82
N LYS A 125 -8.20 15.35 12.15
CA LYS A 125 -7.64 14.35 13.06
C LYS A 125 -8.41 13.04 12.88
N LEU A 126 -7.70 11.94 12.64
CA LEU A 126 -8.30 10.62 12.58
C LEU A 126 -8.85 10.25 13.96
N PRO A 127 -10.10 9.74 14.06
CA PRO A 127 -10.68 9.33 15.33
C PRO A 127 -9.99 8.08 15.91
N HIS A 128 -9.37 7.27 15.03
CA HIS A 128 -8.68 6.03 15.38
C HIS A 128 -7.31 5.98 14.69
N ALA A 129 -6.37 5.26 15.30
CA ALA A 129 -5.10 4.97 14.66
C ALA A 129 -5.29 3.86 13.61
N GLU A 130 -4.85 4.13 12.39
CA GLU A 130 -4.78 3.11 11.34
C GLU A 130 -3.48 2.32 11.44
N LYS A 131 -3.51 1.04 11.07
CA LYS A 131 -2.38 0.12 11.22
C LYS A 131 -2.10 -0.63 9.93
N ILE A 132 -0.81 -0.74 9.61
CA ILE A 132 -0.26 -1.57 8.56
C ILE A 132 0.99 -2.27 9.09
N TRP A 133 1.20 -3.50 8.69
CA TRP A 133 2.41 -4.26 8.95
C TRP A 133 3.16 -4.46 7.65
N PHE A 134 4.48 -4.32 7.72
CA PHE A 134 5.38 -4.64 6.63
C PHE A 134 6.31 -5.78 7.04
N SER A 135 6.72 -6.58 6.07
CA SER A 135 7.72 -7.62 6.24
C SER A 135 8.52 -7.83 4.95
N GLY A 136 9.74 -8.34 5.09
CA GLY A 136 10.58 -8.70 3.94
C GLY A 136 10.91 -7.54 3.02
N ILE A 137 11.02 -6.31 3.54
CA ILE A 137 11.46 -5.16 2.74
C ILE A 137 12.95 -5.35 2.41
N SER A 138 13.26 -5.48 1.13
CA SER A 138 14.64 -5.59 0.64
C SER A 138 14.80 -4.95 -0.74
N ALA A 139 16.04 -4.59 -1.06
CA ALA A 139 16.43 -4.08 -2.36
C ALA A 139 17.64 -4.84 -2.89
N HIS A 140 17.58 -5.27 -4.15
CA HIS A 140 18.64 -6.00 -4.83
C HIS A 140 18.88 -5.43 -6.23
N THR A 141 20.00 -5.77 -6.87
CA THR A 141 20.27 -5.35 -8.26
C THR A 141 19.72 -6.31 -9.30
N LYS A 142 19.26 -7.50 -8.88
CA LYS A 142 18.70 -8.54 -9.73
C LYS A 142 17.39 -9.02 -9.15
N ILE A 143 16.52 -9.47 -10.04
CA ILE A 143 15.29 -10.18 -9.67
C ILE A 143 15.67 -11.43 -8.90
N ASN A 144 14.93 -11.71 -7.83
CA ASN A 144 15.09 -12.92 -7.04
C ASN A 144 14.23 -14.05 -7.62
N ASP A 145 14.80 -14.83 -8.53
CA ASP A 145 14.06 -15.90 -9.20
C ASP A 145 13.55 -16.98 -8.23
N SER A 146 14.13 -17.11 -7.02
CA SER A 146 13.66 -18.06 -6.01
C SER A 146 12.26 -17.74 -5.44
N LYS A 147 11.78 -16.50 -5.63
CA LYS A 147 10.46 -16.04 -5.17
C LYS A 147 9.39 -16.12 -6.25
N ILE A 148 9.76 -16.44 -7.49
CA ILE A 148 8.88 -16.43 -8.65
C ILE A 148 8.60 -17.88 -9.06
N LYS A 149 7.32 -18.24 -9.19
CA LYS A 149 6.95 -19.59 -9.63
C LYS A 149 7.46 -19.84 -11.05
N GLY A 150 8.21 -20.92 -11.26
CA GLY A 150 8.68 -21.32 -12.60
C GLY A 150 9.98 -20.65 -13.06
N GLY A 151 10.88 -20.31 -12.13
CA GLY A 151 12.26 -19.86 -12.38
C GLY A 151 13.19 -20.88 -13.05
N GLY A 152 12.68 -21.57 -14.07
CA GLY A 152 13.38 -22.43 -15.00
C GLY A 152 12.64 -22.41 -16.34
N GLY A 153 12.96 -21.43 -17.20
CA GLY A 153 12.60 -21.47 -18.61
C GLY A 153 11.72 -20.33 -19.12
N THR A 154 12.33 -19.51 -19.98
CA THR A 154 11.77 -18.72 -21.08
C THR A 154 10.31 -19.01 -21.47
N GLY A 155 9.48 -17.96 -21.51
CA GLY A 155 8.27 -17.93 -22.32
C GLY A 155 7.14 -17.07 -21.74
N SER A 156 7.06 -15.80 -22.17
CA SER A 156 5.86 -14.98 -22.01
C SER A 156 4.63 -15.69 -22.57
N LYS A 157 3.65 -15.97 -21.71
CA LYS A 157 2.24 -15.98 -22.09
C LYS A 157 1.42 -15.30 -20.99
N SER A 158 0.80 -14.21 -21.42
CA SER A 158 -0.22 -13.42 -20.73
C SER A 158 -1.26 -14.31 -20.06
N ALA A 159 -1.50 -14.08 -18.77
CA ALA A 159 -2.63 -14.66 -18.05
C ALA A 159 -3.84 -13.73 -18.16
N GLU A 160 -4.84 -14.15 -18.92
CA GLU A 160 -6.21 -13.63 -18.81
C GLU A 160 -6.74 -13.91 -17.40
N GLN A 161 -7.08 -12.84 -16.68
CA GLN A 161 -7.93 -12.92 -15.50
C GLN A 161 -9.38 -12.91 -15.95
N ASN A 162 -10.07 -14.03 -15.78
CA ASN A 162 -11.52 -14.12 -15.89
C ASN A 162 -12.04 -14.69 -14.57
N GLU A 163 -12.33 -13.81 -13.62
CA GLU A 163 -13.11 -14.19 -12.42
C GLU A 163 -14.59 -14.05 -12.74
N GLY A 164 -15.21 -15.17 -13.11
CA GLY A 164 -16.66 -15.36 -13.05
C GLY A 164 -17.04 -16.09 -11.75
N PRO A 165 -18.18 -15.75 -11.12
CA PRO A 165 -18.62 -16.38 -9.87
C PRO A 165 -19.37 -17.68 -10.18
N SER A 166 -18.94 -18.80 -9.59
CA SER A 166 -19.74 -20.02 -9.57
C SER A 166 -19.83 -20.55 -8.14
N GLY A 167 -21.01 -20.34 -7.56
CA GLY A 167 -21.46 -21.12 -6.42
C GLY A 167 -21.75 -22.57 -6.80
N GLY A 168 -22.10 -23.35 -5.78
CA GLY A 168 -22.80 -24.63 -5.95
C GLY A 168 -21.95 -25.87 -5.66
N SER A 169 -22.03 -26.31 -4.41
CA SER A 169 -22.09 -27.69 -3.91
C SER A 169 -21.64 -28.83 -4.84
N ASN A 170 -20.75 -29.69 -4.33
CA ASN A 170 -21.07 -31.12 -4.33
C ASN A 170 -20.43 -31.86 -3.16
N TYR A 171 -21.30 -32.51 -2.38
CA TYR A 171 -20.96 -33.52 -1.39
C TYR A 171 -20.50 -34.79 -2.13
N GLY A 172 -19.27 -35.22 -1.85
CA GLY A 172 -18.77 -36.55 -2.25
C GLY A 172 -18.79 -37.48 -1.04
N ASN A 173 -19.78 -38.36 -1.01
CA ASN A 173 -19.90 -39.50 -0.10
C ASN A 173 -19.40 -40.77 -0.82
N GLN A 174 -19.16 -41.85 -0.05
CA GLN A 174 -18.74 -43.25 -0.39
C GLN A 174 -17.25 -43.53 -0.11
N ASN A 175 -16.82 -44.55 0.66
CA ASN A 175 -17.40 -45.78 1.24
C ASN A 175 -16.62 -46.16 2.54
N GLU A 176 -17.27 -46.63 3.63
CA GLU A 176 -17.39 -48.05 4.11
C GLU A 176 -16.03 -48.82 4.12
N ASP A 177 -15.52 -49.47 5.19
CA ASP A 177 -16.12 -50.20 6.32
C ASP A 177 -15.09 -50.47 7.46
N LYS A 178 -15.48 -50.21 8.72
CA LYS A 178 -15.42 -51.06 9.98
C LYS A 178 -14.15 -51.80 10.49
N PRO A 179 -14.11 -52.27 11.77
CA PRO A 179 -14.12 -51.52 13.05
C PRO A 179 -13.03 -52.01 14.07
N GLY A 180 -12.80 -51.26 15.14
CA GLY A 180 -12.01 -51.72 16.29
C GLY A 180 -12.32 -50.93 17.57
N GLU A 181 -13.02 -51.58 18.50
CA GLU A 181 -13.30 -51.12 19.87
C GLU A 181 -12.02 -51.01 20.71
N ASN A 182 -11.87 -49.97 21.55
CA ASN A 182 -12.17 -50.05 22.99
C ASN A 182 -11.75 -48.81 23.80
N ALA A 183 -12.69 -48.41 24.65
CA ALA A 183 -12.55 -48.03 26.06
C ALA A 183 -11.92 -46.68 26.50
N LYS A 184 -12.81 -45.93 27.19
CA LYS A 184 -12.66 -45.29 28.52
C LYS A 184 -11.63 -44.16 28.66
N GLY A 185 -12.09 -42.92 28.87
CA GLY A 185 -12.22 -42.33 30.22
C GLY A 185 -10.99 -41.42 30.46
N GLU A 186 -10.98 -40.26 31.10
CA GLU A 186 -11.88 -39.49 31.93
C GLU A 186 -11.46 -38.01 31.79
N LYS A 187 -12.39 -37.08 32.02
CA LYS A 187 -12.13 -35.65 32.23
C LYS A 187 -12.02 -35.41 33.74
N PRO A 188 -11.05 -34.59 34.22
CA PRO A 188 -11.43 -33.51 35.14
C PRO A 188 -10.46 -32.30 35.10
N PRO A 189 -10.61 -31.25 35.93
CA PRO A 189 -11.78 -30.39 36.06
C PRO A 189 -11.42 -28.89 35.85
N VAL A 190 -12.47 -28.11 35.62
CA VAL A 190 -12.49 -26.64 35.68
C VAL A 190 -12.31 -26.20 37.14
N LYS A 191 -11.44 -25.22 37.40
CA LYS A 191 -11.46 -24.42 38.63
C LYS A 191 -11.94 -23.01 38.31
N ASN A 192 -13.08 -22.67 38.90
CA ASN A 192 -13.58 -21.32 39.11
C ASN A 192 -13.10 -20.86 40.49
N ASP A 193 -12.47 -19.71 40.56
CA ASP A 193 -12.38 -18.83 41.74
C ASP A 193 -12.65 -17.42 41.17
N SER A 194 -13.87 -16.89 41.25
CA SER A 194 -14.48 -16.09 42.33
C SER A 194 -13.71 -14.83 42.75
N GLU A 195 -14.42 -13.71 42.62
CA GLU A 195 -14.38 -12.49 43.44
C GLU A 195 -13.23 -11.48 43.28
N GLY A 196 -13.63 -10.22 43.04
CA GLY A 196 -12.75 -9.06 43.05
C GLY A 196 -13.38 -7.81 42.43
N THR A 197 -14.48 -7.34 43.02
CA THR A 197 -15.05 -6.00 42.78
C THR A 197 -14.05 -4.91 43.18
N GLY A 198 -13.90 -3.89 42.34
CA GLY A 198 -13.02 -2.75 42.61
C GLY A 198 -13.37 -1.55 41.73
N ASP A 199 -14.33 -0.76 42.20
CA ASP A 199 -14.63 0.61 41.78
C ASP A 199 -13.36 1.48 41.76
N TYR A 200 -13.10 2.20 40.66
CA TYR A 200 -12.34 3.44 40.69
C TYR A 200 -12.91 4.45 39.68
N THR A 201 -13.50 5.51 40.25
CA THR A 201 -14.03 6.72 39.60
C THR A 201 -12.87 7.73 39.37
N PRO A 202 -12.91 8.57 38.32
CA PRO A 202 -11.73 9.29 37.82
C PRO A 202 -11.40 10.56 38.61
N GLY A 203 -10.09 10.76 38.83
CA GLY A 203 -9.51 11.97 39.40
C GLY A 203 -9.41 13.11 38.38
N ASN A 204 -10.25 14.12 38.60
CA ASN A 204 -10.19 15.46 38.05
C ASN A 204 -9.01 16.23 38.67
N GLN A 205 -8.11 16.82 37.86
CA GLN A 205 -7.32 17.97 38.30
C GLN A 205 -7.24 19.05 37.21
N ASN A 206 -7.89 20.15 37.58
CA ASN A 206 -7.81 21.50 37.06
C ASN A 206 -6.39 22.10 37.13
N GLY A 207 -6.15 23.04 36.22
CA GLY A 207 -5.17 24.13 36.34
C GLY A 207 -4.55 24.44 34.98
N GLY A 208 -4.60 25.64 34.40
CA GLY A 208 -5.09 26.94 34.85
C GLY A 208 -4.56 28.00 33.87
N ASN A 209 -5.50 28.74 33.28
CA ASN A 209 -5.51 30.16 32.88
C ASN A 209 -4.29 30.98 32.38
N ASN A 210 -4.68 31.91 31.49
CA ASN A 210 -4.08 33.20 31.09
C ASN A 210 -2.95 33.11 30.04
N GLY A 211 -2.91 33.87 28.95
CA GLY A 211 -3.55 35.10 28.44
C GLY A 211 -2.59 35.63 27.35
N GLY A 212 -2.86 36.47 26.38
CA GLY A 212 -4.01 37.20 25.83
C GLY A 212 -3.61 37.76 24.45
N THR A 213 -4.54 38.47 23.79
CA THR A 213 -4.37 39.72 22.98
C THR A 213 -3.09 39.93 22.16
N SER A 214 -3.06 40.38 20.89
CA SER A 214 -3.97 41.23 20.11
C SER A 214 -3.51 41.32 18.64
N GLN A 215 -4.35 42.00 17.86
CA GLN A 215 -4.42 42.27 16.42
C GLN A 215 -3.24 42.99 15.73
N SER A 216 -3.43 43.15 14.40
CA SER A 216 -2.82 44.05 13.40
C SER A 216 -1.62 43.45 12.66
N GLY A 217 -1.55 43.34 11.33
CA GLY A 217 -2.20 44.08 10.25
C GLY A 217 -1.19 45.04 9.65
N GLU A 218 -0.56 44.72 8.52
CA GLU A 218 -0.20 45.66 7.45
C GLU A 218 0.52 44.99 6.25
N LYS A 219 0.48 45.73 5.15
CA LYS A 219 0.55 45.39 3.72
C LYS A 219 2.00 45.44 3.16
N PRO A 220 2.32 44.85 1.99
CA PRO A 220 3.71 44.61 1.57
C PRO A 220 4.34 45.79 0.83
N PRO A 221 5.68 45.82 0.68
CA PRO A 221 6.36 46.79 -0.17
C PRO A 221 6.37 46.36 -1.64
N VAL A 222 5.94 47.29 -2.50
CA VAL A 222 6.18 47.32 -3.94
C VAL A 222 7.52 48.03 -4.18
N LYS A 223 8.40 47.44 -5.01
CA LYS A 223 9.51 48.16 -5.66
C LYS A 223 9.67 47.70 -7.12
N ASN A 224 9.34 48.64 -8.00
CA ASN A 224 9.91 49.07 -9.28
C ASN A 224 10.86 48.20 -10.13
N GLU A 225 10.57 48.31 -11.44
CA GLU A 225 11.46 48.60 -12.59
C GLU A 225 12.20 47.48 -13.35
N SER A 226 11.95 47.50 -14.68
CA SER A 226 12.92 47.66 -15.78
C SER A 226 12.91 46.57 -16.87
N GLY A 227 13.01 47.03 -18.14
CA GLY A 227 13.60 46.39 -19.33
C GLY A 227 12.95 45.09 -19.83
N GLY A 228 12.63 44.88 -21.11
CA GLY A 228 13.31 45.35 -22.32
C GLY A 228 14.21 44.24 -22.91
N SER A 229 13.79 43.70 -24.07
CA SER A 229 14.55 42.97 -25.10
C SER A 229 14.77 41.44 -25.00
N GLY A 230 14.60 40.76 -26.15
CA GLY A 230 15.45 39.63 -26.55
C GLY A 230 14.73 38.31 -26.87
N GLU A 231 14.39 38.09 -28.15
CA GLU A 231 14.14 36.75 -28.71
C GLU A 231 15.44 35.93 -28.82
N SER A 232 15.41 34.66 -28.40
CA SER A 232 16.00 33.54 -29.15
C SER A 232 15.54 32.17 -28.61
N PRO A 233 15.29 31.19 -29.50
CA PRO A 233 14.70 29.91 -29.14
C PRO A 233 15.73 28.96 -28.53
N THR A 234 15.42 28.42 -27.35
CA THR A 234 16.12 27.27 -26.77
C THR A 234 15.50 25.96 -27.29
N PRO A 235 16.30 24.91 -27.55
CA PRO A 235 15.81 23.63 -28.06
C PRO A 235 14.96 22.89 -26.99
N PRO A 236 14.01 22.04 -27.41
CA PRO A 236 13.12 21.36 -26.48
C PRO A 236 13.90 20.34 -25.65
N THR A 237 14.17 20.67 -24.39
CA THR A 237 14.50 19.68 -23.37
C THR A 237 13.19 19.03 -22.94
N ASN A 238 12.96 17.80 -23.43
CA ASN A 238 11.91 16.91 -22.93
C ASN A 238 12.26 16.40 -21.53
N ASN A 239 12.43 17.30 -20.57
CA ASN A 239 12.34 16.98 -19.16
C ASN A 239 10.86 17.04 -18.80
N LYS A 240 10.14 15.93 -19.02
CA LYS A 240 8.94 15.66 -18.24
C LYS A 240 9.37 15.51 -16.79
N LYS A 241 9.52 16.65 -16.10
CA LYS A 241 9.52 16.72 -14.64
C LYS A 241 8.37 15.85 -14.17
N CYS A 242 8.68 14.86 -13.34
CA CYS A 242 7.69 14.18 -12.51
C CYS A 242 6.95 15.30 -11.75
N LYS A 243 5.76 15.66 -12.23
CA LYS A 243 4.93 16.65 -11.55
C LYS A 243 4.52 15.99 -10.25
N ARG A 244 4.90 16.59 -9.11
CA ARG A 244 4.33 16.26 -7.82
C ARG A 244 2.81 16.31 -7.95
N SER A 245 2.17 15.18 -7.72
CA SER A 245 0.72 15.08 -7.64
C SER A 245 0.29 15.77 -6.35
N THR A 246 -0.23 16.99 -6.46
CA THR A 246 -0.94 17.71 -5.39
C THR A 246 -2.44 17.55 -5.52
#